data_AF-A0A0F8YPQ3-F1
#
_entry.id   AF-A0A0F8YPQ3-F1
#
_cell.length_a   1.000
_cell.length_b   1.000
_cell.length_c   1.000
_cell.angle_alpha   90.00
_cell.angle_beta   90.00
_cell.angle_gamma   90.00
#
_symmetry.space_group_name_H-M   'P 1'
#
loop_
_entity.id
_entity.type
_entity.pdbx_description
1 polymer ?
#
loop_
_entity_poly.entity_id
_entity_poly.type
_entity_poly.pdbx_seq_one_letter_code
_entity_poly.pdbx_strand_id
1 'polypeptide(L)'
;MAATRGGFAQLLAPGLYSVIYEDLELHPEEYSQLFNVYPSTRAYEEDQLVAGLGAVPKKPEGDVILMDEPIQGGSLRYTHESFGLGFQVTREMWDDDQYGIMRRVSQDFAGSIRQTVESTYAGVLNNSFGTQTSIDGVSLINTAHPLLGGGT
;
A
#
# COMPACT_ATOMS: atom_id res chain seq x y z
N MET A 1 17.77 -8.54 19.35
CA MET A 1 18.53 -9.60 20.07
C MET A 1 18.23 -10.93 19.39
N ALA A 2 19.22 -11.82 19.28
CA ALA A 2 19.03 -13.11 18.60
C ALA A 2 18.22 -14.09 19.47
N ALA A 3 17.41 -14.92 18.82
CA ALA A 3 16.79 -16.08 19.46
C ALA A 3 17.88 -17.09 19.84
N THR A 4 17.99 -17.38 21.14
CA THR A 4 18.99 -18.30 21.70
C THR A 4 18.31 -19.51 22.33
N ARG A 5 19.09 -20.57 22.57
CA ARG A 5 18.63 -21.80 23.24
C ARG A 5 18.01 -21.54 24.62
N GLY A 6 18.48 -20.52 25.34
CA GLY A 6 17.92 -20.14 26.64
C GLY A 6 16.52 -19.53 26.55
N GLY A 7 16.19 -18.86 25.44
CA GLY A 7 14.86 -18.28 25.21
C GLY A 7 13.80 -19.31 24.78
N PHE A 8 14.24 -20.45 24.24
CA PHE A 8 13.36 -21.46 23.66
C PHE A 8 13.67 -22.88 24.17
N ALA A 9 14.10 -23.03 25.42
CA ALA A 9 14.59 -24.28 26.00
C ALA A 9 13.67 -25.51 25.81
N GLN A 10 12.35 -25.29 25.74
CA GLN A 10 11.37 -26.35 25.54
C GLN A 10 11.38 -26.93 24.12
N LEU A 11 11.82 -26.16 23.12
CA LEU A 11 11.94 -26.62 21.73
C LEU A 11 13.16 -27.51 21.51
N LEU A 12 14.10 -27.53 22.46
CA LEU A 12 15.30 -28.38 22.42
C LEU A 12 15.09 -29.74 23.08
N ALA A 13 14.08 -29.88 23.94
CA ALA A 13 13.85 -31.10 24.71
C ALA A 13 12.79 -31.98 24.04
N PRO A 14 13.06 -33.30 23.86
CA PRO A 14 12.05 -34.24 23.40
C PRO A 14 11.00 -34.44 24.51
N GLY A 15 9.72 -34.34 24.17
CA GLY A 15 8.63 -34.60 25.13
C GLY A 15 7.38 -33.74 24.96
N LEU A 16 7.39 -32.73 24.07
CA LEU A 16 6.17 -31.99 23.74
C LEU A 16 5.28 -32.86 22.85
N TYR A 17 4.02 -33.01 23.25
CA TYR A 17 3.00 -33.69 22.45
C TYR A 17 2.67 -32.90 21.17
N SER A 18 2.59 -31.57 21.28
CA SER A 18 2.40 -30.66 20.15
C SER A 18 2.87 -29.25 20.52
N VAL A 19 3.49 -28.54 19.57
CA VAL A 19 3.72 -27.10 19.67
C VAL A 19 2.54 -26.39 19.02
N ILE A 20 1.80 -25.60 19.79
CA ILE A 20 0.75 -24.74 19.23
C ILE A 20 1.47 -23.53 18.63
N TYR A 21 1.36 -23.41 17.32
CA TYR A 21 1.89 -22.30 16.55
C TYR A 21 0.69 -21.59 15.91
N GLU A 22 0.60 -20.27 16.09
CA GLU A 22 -0.42 -19.48 15.40
C GLU A 22 -0.01 -19.34 13.94
N ASP A 23 -0.42 -20.32 13.13
CA ASP A 23 -0.32 -20.24 11.68
C ASP A 23 -1.54 -19.47 11.18
N LEU A 24 -1.32 -18.26 10.67
CA LEU A 24 -2.35 -17.46 10.04
C LEU A 24 -2.38 -17.82 8.56
N GLU A 25 -3.51 -18.34 8.09
CA GLU A 25 -3.72 -18.58 6.68
C GLU A 25 -3.63 -17.25 5.92
N LEU A 26 -2.62 -17.14 5.06
CA LEU A 26 -2.37 -15.93 4.30
C LEU A 26 -3.47 -15.78 3.24
N HIS A 27 -4.20 -14.67 3.32
CA HIS A 27 -5.09 -14.26 2.25
C HIS A 27 -4.32 -14.00 0.94
N PRO A 28 -4.96 -14.22 -0.22
CA PRO A 28 -4.38 -13.83 -1.49
C PRO A 28 -4.16 -12.32 -1.54
N GLU A 29 -3.29 -11.89 -2.46
CA GLU A 29 -3.01 -10.48 -2.67
C GLU A 29 -4.25 -9.72 -3.19
N GLU A 30 -4.61 -8.62 -2.54
CA GLU A 30 -5.79 -7.80 -2.85
C GLU A 30 -5.42 -6.40 -3.34
N TYR A 31 -4.34 -5.79 -2.85
CA TYR A 31 -3.98 -4.41 -3.23
C TYR A 31 -3.80 -4.21 -4.74
N SER A 32 -3.22 -5.18 -5.46
CA SER A 32 -3.01 -5.09 -6.91
C SER A 32 -4.29 -5.21 -7.75
N GLN A 33 -5.39 -5.65 -7.15
CA GLN A 33 -6.71 -5.68 -7.80
C GLN A 33 -7.44 -4.34 -7.69
N LEU A 34 -7.10 -3.54 -6.67
CA LEU A 34 -7.75 -2.27 -6.36
C LEU A 34 -6.93 -1.06 -6.86
N PHE A 35 -5.61 -1.19 -6.89
CA PHE A 35 -4.69 -0.11 -7.26
C PHE A 35 -3.89 -0.44 -8.50
N ASN A 36 -3.60 0.60 -9.30
CA ASN A 36 -2.66 0.48 -10.40
C ASN A 36 -1.22 0.55 -9.86
N VAL A 37 -0.49 -0.56 -9.94
CA VAL A 37 0.89 -0.65 -9.46
C VAL A 37 1.84 -0.44 -10.62
N TYR A 38 2.65 0.62 -10.54
CA TYR A 38 3.68 0.93 -11.52
C TYR A 38 5.08 0.87 -10.88
N PRO A 39 6.06 0.22 -11.53
CA PRO A 39 7.43 0.26 -11.06
C PRO A 39 8.04 1.65 -11.27
N SER A 40 8.75 2.15 -10.27
CA SER A 40 9.56 3.38 -10.38
C SER A 40 10.96 3.17 -9.82
N THR A 41 11.92 3.90 -10.37
CA THR A 41 13.30 4.00 -9.89
C THR A 41 13.62 5.40 -9.34
N ARG A 42 12.63 6.29 -9.27
CA ARG A 42 12.80 7.69 -8.85
C ARG A 42 12.55 7.83 -7.36
N ALA A 43 13.04 8.93 -6.78
CA ALA A 43 12.82 9.24 -5.36
C ALA A 43 11.36 9.63 -5.06
N TYR A 44 10.68 10.19 -6.05
CA TYR A 44 9.27 10.55 -6.01
C TYR A 44 8.70 10.52 -7.44
N GLU A 45 7.39 10.36 -7.53
CA GLU A 45 6.62 10.57 -8.76
C GLU A 45 5.61 11.69 -8.52
N GLU A 46 5.24 12.41 -9.57
CA GLU A 46 4.30 13.52 -9.48
C GLU A 46 3.31 13.47 -10.63
N ASP A 47 2.03 13.46 -10.28
CA ASP A 47 0.93 13.58 -11.22
C ASP A 47 0.49 15.04 -11.29
N GLN A 48 0.42 15.57 -12.50
CA GLN A 48 -0.05 16.92 -12.77
C GLN A 48 -1.45 16.85 -13.38
N LEU A 49 -2.42 17.49 -12.75
CA LEU A 49 -3.74 17.66 -13.37
C LEU A 49 -3.65 18.75 -14.44
N VAL A 50 -4.19 18.45 -15.62
CA VAL A 50 -4.47 19.44 -16.67
C VAL A 50 -5.93 19.23 -17.07
N ALA A 51 -6.76 20.25 -16.85
CA ALA A 51 -8.13 20.24 -17.34
C ALA A 51 -8.13 20.54 -18.83
N GLY A 52 -8.91 19.74 -19.58
CA GLY A 52 -9.14 19.96 -20.99
C GLY A 52 -10.08 21.14 -21.25
N LEU A 53 -10.57 21.20 -22.48
CA LEU A 53 -11.51 22.22 -22.93
C LEU A 53 -12.91 21.95 -22.37
N GLY A 54 -13.70 23.01 -22.19
CA GLY A 54 -15.10 22.94 -21.79
C GLY A 54 -16.01 22.28 -22.84
N ALA A 55 -17.29 22.15 -22.50
CA ALA A 55 -18.29 21.58 -23.41
C ALA A 55 -18.40 22.40 -24.70
N VAL A 56 -18.33 21.72 -25.85
CA VAL A 56 -18.40 22.37 -27.16
C VAL A 56 -19.78 23.01 -27.37
N PRO A 57 -19.90 24.35 -27.46
CA PRO A 57 -21.18 25.00 -27.65
C PRO A 57 -21.72 24.77 -29.06
N LYS A 58 -23.06 24.78 -29.22
CA LYS A 58 -23.68 24.76 -30.55
C LYS A 58 -23.36 26.07 -31.27
N LYS A 59 -22.59 25.99 -32.34
CA LYS A 59 -22.22 27.13 -33.18
C LYS A 59 -23.37 27.52 -34.13
N PRO A 60 -23.92 28.74 -34.08
CA PRO A 60 -24.83 29.27 -35.09
C PRO A 60 -24.11 29.52 -36.42
N GLU A 61 -24.85 29.49 -37.52
CA GLU A 61 -24.30 29.77 -38.84
C GLU A 61 -23.88 31.24 -38.95
N GLY A 62 -22.63 31.48 -39.38
CA GLY A 62 -22.05 32.83 -39.51
C GLY A 62 -21.20 33.30 -38.32
N ASP A 63 -21.25 32.63 -37.18
CA ASP A 63 -20.45 33.01 -36.00
C ASP A 63 -19.01 32.51 -36.06
N VAL A 64 -18.15 33.14 -35.24
CA VAL A 64 -16.75 32.72 -35.03
C VAL A 64 -16.71 31.48 -34.13
N ILE A 65 -15.72 30.60 -34.35
CA ILE A 65 -15.50 29.43 -33.47
C ILE A 65 -14.97 29.94 -32.13
N LEU A 66 -15.61 29.53 -31.04
CA LEU A 66 -15.14 29.83 -29.69
C LEU A 66 -13.87 29.01 -29.43
N MET A 67 -12.78 29.71 -29.12
CA MET A 67 -11.51 29.09 -28.73
C MET A 67 -11.47 29.02 -27.21
N ASP A 68 -11.12 27.86 -26.69
CA ASP A 68 -10.97 27.62 -25.26
C ASP A 68 -9.51 27.21 -24.97
N GLU A 69 -9.05 27.47 -23.75
CA GLU A 69 -7.67 27.23 -23.33
C GLU A 69 -7.62 26.15 -22.23
N PRO A 70 -6.67 25.20 -22.31
CA PRO A 70 -6.50 24.21 -21.26
C PRO A 70 -6.00 24.88 -19.98
N ILE A 71 -6.55 24.46 -18.83
CA ILE A 71 -6.18 25.00 -17.51
C ILE A 71 -5.31 23.98 -16.78
N GLN A 72 -4.16 24.42 -16.28
CA GLN A 72 -3.31 23.59 -15.44
C GLN A 72 -3.83 23.59 -13.99
N GLY A 73 -4.01 22.41 -13.43
CA GLY A 73 -4.54 22.21 -12.08
C GLY A 73 -3.47 21.97 -11.02
N GLY A 74 -3.90 21.41 -9.89
CA GLY A 74 -3.00 20.98 -8.83
C GLY A 74 -2.07 19.85 -9.26
N SER A 75 -1.06 19.58 -8.42
CA SER A 75 -0.19 18.41 -8.54
C SER A 75 -0.26 17.54 -7.29
N LEU A 76 -0.08 16.24 -7.45
CA LEU A 76 0.00 15.27 -6.36
C LEU A 76 1.32 14.52 -6.48
N ARG A 77 2.10 14.51 -5.39
CA ARG A 77 3.39 13.84 -5.34
C ARG A 77 3.33 12.59 -4.49
N TYR A 78 3.79 11.48 -5.03
CA TYR A 78 3.97 10.21 -4.32
C TYR A 78 5.42 10.00 -3.94
N THR A 79 5.68 9.71 -2.66
CA THR A 79 7.00 9.38 -2.15
C THR A 79 7.05 7.90 -1.78
N HIS A 80 8.08 7.19 -2.22
CA HIS A 80 8.23 5.77 -1.89
C HIS A 80 8.69 5.58 -0.45
N GLU A 81 7.93 4.79 0.31
CA GLU A 81 8.29 4.41 1.67
C GLU A 81 9.08 3.09 1.67
N SER A 82 10.01 2.95 2.61
CA SER A 82 10.82 1.74 2.78
C SER A 82 10.50 1.07 4.11
N PHE A 83 10.13 -0.20 4.04
CA PHE A 83 9.83 -1.04 5.20
C PHE A 83 10.94 -2.07 5.40
N GLY A 84 11.31 -2.31 6.65
CA GLY A 84 12.34 -3.26 7.00
C GLY A 84 12.02 -3.95 8.32
N LEU A 85 12.08 -5.28 8.30
CA LEU A 85 12.02 -6.12 9.48
C LEU A 85 13.17 -7.12 9.40
N GLY A 86 13.71 -7.52 10.54
CA GLY A 86 14.81 -8.49 10.59
C GLY A 86 14.69 -9.35 11.83
N PHE A 87 14.98 -10.63 11.68
CA PHE A 87 15.11 -11.56 12.79
C PHE A 87 16.49 -12.21 12.76
N GLN A 88 16.96 -12.66 13.93
CA GLN A 88 18.26 -13.30 14.09
C GLN A 88 18.08 -14.53 14.96
N VAL A 89 18.69 -15.65 14.57
CA VAL A 89 18.66 -16.92 15.31
C VAL A 89 20.09 -17.40 15.44
N THR A 90 20.49 -17.89 16.62
CA THR A 90 21.83 -18.46 16.78
C THR A 90 21.95 -19.79 16.06
N ARG A 91 23.16 -20.16 15.62
CA ARG A 91 23.38 -21.38 14.85
C ARG A 91 22.98 -22.62 15.64
N GLU A 92 23.27 -22.64 16.94
CA GLU A 92 22.96 -23.75 17.82
C GLU A 92 21.44 -23.91 17.98
N MET A 93 20.70 -22.80 18.07
CA MET A 93 19.23 -22.87 18.16
C MET A 93 18.61 -23.40 16.87
N TRP A 94 19.17 -23.03 15.71
CA TRP A 94 18.69 -23.53 14.43
C TRP A 94 18.91 -25.03 14.23
N ASP A 95 20.06 -25.54 14.67
CA ASP A 95 20.42 -26.95 14.53
C ASP A 95 19.76 -27.82 15.62
N ASP A 96 19.57 -27.30 16.84
CA ASP A 96 18.98 -28.03 17.97
C ASP A 96 17.44 -27.97 18.04
N ASP A 97 16.77 -27.24 17.13
CA ASP A 97 15.31 -27.14 17.08
C ASP A 97 14.68 -28.47 16.61
N GLN A 98 14.11 -29.22 17.57
CA GLN A 98 13.51 -30.54 17.30
C GLN A 98 12.13 -30.45 16.65
N TYR A 99 11.44 -29.30 16.72
CA TYR A 99 10.06 -29.14 16.28
C TYR A 99 9.93 -28.27 15.02
N GLY A 100 11.04 -27.75 14.50
CA GLY A 100 11.10 -27.00 13.23
C GLY A 100 10.41 -25.64 13.28
N ILE A 101 10.21 -25.07 14.47
CA ILE A 101 9.54 -23.78 14.67
C ILE A 101 10.39 -22.64 14.12
N MET A 102 11.72 -22.68 14.25
CA MET A 102 12.59 -21.64 13.71
C MET A 102 12.46 -21.52 12.19
N ARG A 103 12.20 -22.64 11.49
CA ARG A 103 11.89 -22.64 10.05
C ARG A 103 10.55 -21.99 9.75
N ARG A 104 9.52 -22.27 10.55
CA ARG A 104 8.18 -21.65 10.38
C ARG A 104 8.22 -20.14 10.61
N VAL A 105 8.95 -19.67 11.63
CA VAL A 105 9.15 -18.23 11.87
C VAL A 105 9.73 -17.50 10.66
N SER A 106 10.61 -18.15 9.89
CA SER A 106 11.13 -17.56 8.65
C SER A 106 10.10 -17.47 7.51
N GLN A 107 9.12 -18.37 7.49
CA GLN A 107 8.00 -18.34 6.54
C GLN A 107 6.98 -17.27 6.94
N ASP A 108 6.63 -17.21 8.22
CA ASP A 108 5.74 -16.20 8.78
C ASP A 108 6.27 -14.78 8.62
N PHE A 109 7.59 -14.62 8.66
CA PHE A 109 8.22 -13.34 8.37
C PHE A 109 7.85 -12.81 6.97
N ALA A 110 7.78 -13.69 5.96
CA ALA A 110 7.31 -13.30 4.63
C ALA A 110 5.82 -12.93 4.64
N GLY A 111 5.01 -13.64 5.45
CA GLY A 111 3.60 -13.31 5.67
C GLY A 111 3.39 -11.93 6.31
N SER A 112 4.18 -11.59 7.32
CA SER A 112 4.14 -10.28 8.00
C SER A 112 4.46 -9.13 7.04
N ILE A 113 5.41 -9.31 6.13
CA ILE A 113 5.70 -8.31 5.08
C ILE A 113 4.47 -8.12 4.18
N ARG A 114 3.85 -9.20 3.71
CA ARG A 114 2.64 -9.12 2.87
C ARG A 114 1.50 -8.40 3.59
N GLN A 115 1.25 -8.76 4.85
CA GLN A 115 0.21 -8.11 5.66
C GLN A 115 0.50 -6.61 5.85
N THR A 116 1.76 -6.23 6.02
CA THR A 116 2.16 -4.82 6.14
C THR A 116 1.81 -4.06 4.86
N VAL A 117 2.11 -4.64 3.69
CA VAL A 117 1.76 -4.04 2.39
C VAL A 117 0.24 -3.87 2.27
N GLU A 118 -0.53 -4.92 2.51
CA GLU A 118 -2.00 -4.88 2.42
C GLU A 118 -2.61 -3.84 3.37
N SER A 119 -2.15 -3.81 4.63
CA SER A 119 -2.63 -2.87 5.64
C SER A 119 -2.36 -1.41 5.24
N THR A 120 -1.18 -1.13 4.68
CA THR A 120 -0.82 0.21 4.20
C THR A 120 -1.74 0.66 3.06
N TYR A 121 -1.99 -0.20 2.06
CA TYR A 121 -2.90 0.13 0.96
C TYR A 121 -4.37 0.23 1.40
N ALA A 122 -4.81 -0.66 2.29
CA ALA A 122 -6.14 -0.59 2.90
C ALA A 122 -6.34 0.72 3.68
N GLY A 123 -5.27 1.26 4.28
CA GLY A 123 -5.26 2.57 4.94
C GLY A 123 -5.73 3.70 4.02
N VAL A 124 -5.38 3.68 2.73
CA VAL A 124 -5.82 4.70 1.75
C VAL A 124 -7.35 4.64 1.58
N LEU A 125 -7.91 3.44 1.47
CA LEU A 125 -9.36 3.24 1.31
C LEU A 125 -10.13 3.57 2.59
N ASN A 126 -9.62 3.14 3.75
CA ASN A 126 -10.24 3.43 5.04
C ASN A 126 -10.34 4.93 5.32
N ASN A 127 -9.37 5.70 4.79
CA ASN A 127 -9.31 7.15 4.97
C ASN A 127 -9.93 7.95 3.80
N SER A 128 -10.46 7.28 2.78
CA SER A 128 -10.94 7.88 1.51
C SER A 128 -12.12 8.84 1.67
N PHE A 129 -12.92 8.70 2.74
CA PHE A 129 -14.04 9.60 3.06
C PHE A 129 -13.64 10.78 3.97
N GLY A 130 -12.38 10.85 4.41
CA GLY A 130 -11.93 11.79 5.44
C GLY A 130 -10.58 12.40 5.13
N THR A 131 -9.53 11.81 5.68
CA THR A 131 -8.18 12.40 5.71
C THR A 131 -7.40 12.23 4.40
N GLN A 132 -7.76 11.25 3.57
CA GLN A 132 -7.12 11.07 2.28
C GLN A 132 -7.76 12.00 1.25
N THR A 133 -7.04 13.05 0.87
CA THR A 133 -7.51 14.05 -0.09
C THR A 133 -7.07 13.73 -1.51
N SER A 134 -7.92 14.10 -2.47
CA SER A 134 -7.62 14.14 -3.89
C SER A 134 -6.88 15.44 -4.25
N ILE A 135 -6.50 15.57 -5.52
CA ILE A 135 -5.76 16.73 -6.05
C ILE A 135 -6.55 18.06 -5.96
N ASP A 136 -7.88 17.97 -5.84
CA ASP A 136 -8.79 19.10 -5.64
C ASP A 136 -8.87 19.58 -4.17
N GLY A 137 -8.19 18.90 -3.25
CA GLY A 137 -8.16 19.24 -1.83
C GLY A 137 -9.34 18.68 -1.02
N VAL A 138 -10.22 17.90 -1.63
CA VAL A 138 -11.38 17.25 -0.99
C VAL A 138 -11.11 15.75 -0.83
N SER A 139 -11.83 15.05 0.06
CA SER A 139 -11.69 13.60 0.28
C SER A 139 -11.84 12.79 -1.02
N LEU A 140 -11.10 11.69 -1.18
CA LEU A 140 -11.11 10.86 -2.40
C LEU A 140 -12.53 10.42 -2.82
N ILE A 141 -13.38 10.10 -1.87
CA ILE A 141 -14.79 9.80 -2.13
C ILE A 141 -15.61 10.95 -1.56
N ASN A 142 -15.98 11.88 -2.42
CA ASN A 142 -16.85 13.01 -2.10
C ASN A 142 -17.91 13.23 -3.17
N THR A 143 -19.04 13.82 -2.78
CA THR A 143 -20.11 14.18 -3.72
C THR A 143 -19.88 15.54 -4.39
N ALA A 144 -18.96 16.35 -3.88
CA ALA A 144 -18.68 17.70 -4.37
C ALA A 144 -17.19 17.84 -4.68
N HIS A 145 -16.79 17.36 -5.84
CA HIS A 145 -15.43 17.51 -6.36
C HIS A 145 -15.36 18.79 -7.22
N PRO A 146 -14.63 19.83 -6.79
CA PRO A 146 -14.54 21.07 -7.56
C PRO A 146 -13.90 20.83 -8.92
N LEU A 147 -14.58 21.23 -9.98
CA LEU A 147 -13.98 21.27 -11.31
C LEU A 147 -13.02 22.46 -11.42
N LEU A 148 -11.92 22.25 -12.14
CA LEU A 148 -10.92 23.28 -12.35
C LEU A 148 -11.45 24.54 -13.07
N GLY A 149 -12.48 24.36 -13.91
CA GLY A 149 -13.20 25.44 -14.60
C GLY A 149 -14.35 26.07 -13.79
N GLY A 150 -14.53 25.66 -12.53
CA GLY A 150 -15.64 26.08 -11.67
C GLY A 150 -16.86 25.16 -11.75
N GLY A 151 -17.50 24.92 -10.59
CA GLY A 151 -18.57 23.94 -10.40
C GLY A 151 -18.17 22.83 -9.43
N THR A 152 -19.15 22.11 -8.87
CA THR A 152 -18.99 20.94 -7.98
C THR A 152 -19.86 19.81 -8.46
#